data_AF-A0A9Q0JPH9-F1
#
_entry.id   AF-A0A9Q0JPH9-F1
#
_cell.length_a   1.000
_cell.length_b   1.000
_cell.length_c   1.000
_cell.angle_alpha   90.00
_cell.angle_beta   90.00
_cell.angle_gamma   90.00
#
_symmetry.space_group_name_H-M   'P 1'
#
loop_
_entity.id
_entity.type
_entity.pdbx_description
1 polymer ?
#
loop_
_entity_poly.entity_id
_entity_poly.type
_entity_poly.pdbx_seq_one_letter_code
_entity_poly.pdbx_strand_id
1 'polypeptide(L)'
;MLVTASRLVNSPAIVNISGSCSSSRGGISISRSFYSSSALRSSSSSFSSHHHLLSCCRLRWCSAGSPIGRARAFSSLRPNSMVDSAEAAAMDAVQRRLMFDDECILVDESDRVVGHTSKYNCHLWENILKGNSLHRAFSVFLFNSKKELLLQQRSATKVTFPLVWTNTCCSHPLYRQSELEEEAALGVRNAAQRKLLDELGIPAEDVPTDQFMPLGRILYKAPSDGKWGEHELDYLLFIVRDVRMDPNPDEVADAKYVNRDQLKELLRKADAGEEGLKLSPWFRLVVDNFLFKWWDHVENGTLKDAADMDTIHKLT
;
A
#
# COMPACT_ATOMS: atom_id res chain seq x y z
N MET A 1 56.75 38.06 4.14
CA MET A 1 57.25 36.75 3.66
C MET A 1 56.31 36.31 2.54
N LEU A 2 56.55 36.65 1.27
CA LEU A 2 57.42 35.92 0.32
C LEU A 2 57.13 34.42 0.41
N VAL A 3 56.55 33.75 -0.58
CA VAL A 3 57.11 33.45 -1.92
C VAL A 3 55.97 32.88 -2.83
N THR A 4 55.54 33.60 -3.87
CA THR A 4 55.60 33.31 -5.35
C THR A 4 54.85 32.07 -5.89
N ALA A 5 54.32 31.98 -7.11
CA ALA A 5 54.00 32.89 -8.23
C ALA A 5 53.38 32.07 -9.38
N SER A 6 52.55 32.73 -10.23
CA SER A 6 52.48 32.65 -11.73
C SER A 6 52.24 31.29 -12.43
N ARG A 7 51.56 31.10 -13.58
CA ARG A 7 50.98 31.86 -14.73
C ARG A 7 50.02 30.85 -15.43
N LEU A 8 48.80 31.18 -15.86
CA LEU A 8 48.38 31.72 -17.18
C LEU A 8 48.74 30.93 -18.47
N VAL A 9 47.66 30.58 -19.20
CA VAL A 9 47.39 30.36 -20.66
C VAL A 9 47.88 29.09 -21.39
N ASN A 10 46.94 28.27 -21.91
CA ASN A 10 46.47 28.22 -23.32
C ASN A 10 45.79 26.87 -23.68
N SER A 11 44.63 26.93 -24.34
CA SER A 11 44.07 25.84 -25.18
C SER A 11 44.68 25.89 -26.59
N PRO A 12 44.66 24.79 -27.37
CA PRO A 12 43.60 24.68 -28.40
C PRO A 12 43.13 23.25 -28.78
N ALA A 13 41.89 23.21 -29.30
CA ALA A 13 41.36 22.47 -30.46
C ALA A 13 41.50 20.94 -30.65
N ILE A 14 40.32 20.28 -30.60
CA ILE A 14 39.69 19.35 -31.56
C ILE A 14 40.54 18.79 -32.73
N VAL A 15 40.58 17.45 -32.84
CA VAL A 15 40.60 16.72 -34.12
C VAL A 15 39.66 15.50 -34.05
N ASN A 16 38.78 15.45 -35.05
CA ASN A 16 37.87 14.37 -35.43
C ASN A 16 38.65 13.28 -36.20
N ILE A 17 38.38 11.99 -35.95
CA ILE A 17 38.64 10.93 -36.94
C ILE A 17 37.39 10.09 -37.12
N SER A 18 36.78 10.26 -38.29
CA SER A 18 35.81 9.40 -38.93
C SER A 18 36.45 8.11 -39.46
N GLY A 19 35.75 6.99 -39.34
CA GLY A 19 36.06 5.74 -40.06
C GLY A 19 34.79 4.94 -40.32
N SER A 20 34.24 5.10 -41.53
CA SER A 20 33.13 4.34 -42.11
C SER A 20 33.64 3.44 -43.24
N CYS A 21 33.05 2.24 -43.38
CA CYS A 21 32.86 1.41 -44.59
C CYS A 21 32.60 -0.06 -44.13
N SER A 22 31.40 -0.64 -44.21
CA SER A 22 30.58 -1.07 -45.35
C SER A 22 30.80 -2.53 -45.81
N SER A 23 29.79 -3.36 -45.53
CA SER A 23 29.10 -4.33 -46.41
C SER A 23 29.82 -5.52 -47.10
N SER A 24 29.29 -6.73 -46.86
CA SER A 24 28.89 -7.79 -47.85
C SER A 24 28.32 -8.99 -47.05
N ARG A 25 27.05 -9.43 -47.17
CA ARG A 25 26.28 -10.17 -48.20
C ARG A 25 26.75 -11.61 -48.52
N GLY A 26 25.82 -12.57 -48.34
CA GLY A 26 25.78 -13.98 -48.80
C GLY A 26 25.51 -14.94 -47.62
N GLY A 27 24.35 -15.61 -47.44
CA GLY A 27 23.64 -16.56 -48.30
C GLY A 27 24.33 -17.95 -48.23
N ILE A 28 23.74 -19.13 -48.00
CA ILE A 28 22.40 -19.75 -48.16
C ILE A 28 22.42 -21.16 -47.48
N SER A 29 21.24 -21.70 -47.11
CA SER A 29 20.88 -23.12 -46.87
C SER A 29 21.31 -23.75 -45.52
N ILE A 30 20.43 -24.43 -44.77
CA ILE A 30 20.11 -25.87 -44.98
C ILE A 30 18.79 -26.30 -44.29
N SER A 31 18.03 -27.10 -45.05
CA SER A 31 17.08 -28.18 -44.74
C SER A 31 15.86 -28.00 -43.81
N ARG A 32 14.70 -28.28 -44.43
CA ARG A 32 13.48 -28.87 -43.86
C ARG A 32 13.73 -30.25 -43.26
N SER A 33 13.01 -30.57 -42.18
CA SER A 33 12.55 -31.94 -41.88
C SER A 33 11.16 -31.93 -41.24
N PHE A 34 10.37 -32.90 -41.68
CA PHE A 34 8.98 -33.21 -41.34
C PHE A 34 8.83 -33.79 -39.92
N TYR A 35 7.61 -33.71 -39.36
CA TYR A 35 6.78 -34.79 -38.75
C TYR A 35 5.60 -34.09 -38.04
N SER A 36 4.38 -34.14 -38.59
CA SER A 36 3.34 -35.17 -38.47
C SER A 36 2.33 -34.87 -37.36
N SER A 37 1.08 -34.75 -37.79
CA SER A 37 -0.13 -34.63 -36.97
C SER A 37 -0.46 -35.93 -36.23
N SER A 38 -1.05 -35.82 -35.04
CA SER A 38 -2.04 -36.78 -34.55
C SER A 38 -2.90 -36.14 -33.46
N ALA A 39 -4.20 -36.12 -33.73
CA ALA A 39 -5.28 -35.77 -32.83
C ALA A 39 -5.69 -36.96 -31.93
N LEU A 40 -6.64 -36.68 -31.01
CA LEU A 40 -7.48 -37.60 -30.21
C LEU A 40 -6.79 -38.09 -28.92
N ARG A 41 -7.38 -38.06 -27.73
CA ARG A 41 -8.78 -38.27 -27.30
C ARG A 41 -9.06 -37.46 -26.02
N SER A 42 -10.22 -36.83 -25.98
CA SER A 42 -10.94 -36.51 -24.76
C SER A 42 -11.60 -37.77 -24.20
N SER A 43 -11.53 -37.97 -22.88
CA SER A 43 -12.36 -38.92 -22.16
C SER A 43 -13.00 -38.23 -20.98
N SER A 44 -14.29 -37.96 -21.14
CA SER A 44 -15.27 -37.63 -20.13
C SER A 44 -15.55 -38.82 -19.22
N SER A 45 -15.65 -38.60 -17.91
CA SER A 45 -16.38 -39.49 -17.00
C SER A 45 -17.22 -38.64 -16.03
N SER A 46 -18.53 -38.72 -16.22
CA SER A 46 -19.58 -38.26 -15.31
C SER A 46 -19.97 -39.38 -14.33
N PHE A 47 -20.85 -39.03 -13.37
CA PHE A 47 -21.54 -39.82 -12.33
C PHE A 47 -20.80 -39.89 -10.97
N SER A 48 -21.46 -39.72 -9.81
CA SER A 48 -22.90 -39.78 -9.49
C SER A 48 -23.23 -38.95 -8.24
N SER A 49 -24.40 -38.30 -8.26
CA SER A 49 -25.08 -37.75 -7.08
C SER A 49 -25.71 -38.87 -6.26
N HIS A 50 -25.70 -38.75 -4.92
CA HIS A 50 -26.57 -39.53 -4.03
C HIS A 50 -27.31 -38.59 -3.09
N HIS A 51 -28.63 -38.57 -3.25
CA HIS A 51 -29.60 -38.08 -2.28
C HIS A 51 -29.75 -39.13 -1.16
N HIS A 52 -29.85 -38.68 0.09
CA HIS A 52 -30.64 -39.38 1.10
C HIS A 52 -31.50 -38.39 1.87
N LEU A 53 -32.78 -38.77 1.97
CA LEU A 53 -33.91 -38.06 2.53
C LEU A 53 -34.20 -38.55 3.96
N LEU A 54 -34.67 -37.60 4.78
CA LEU A 54 -35.66 -37.72 5.87
C LEU A 54 -35.27 -38.41 7.20
N SER A 55 -35.39 -37.63 8.28
CA SER A 55 -36.27 -38.02 9.39
C SER A 55 -36.82 -36.80 10.14
N CYS A 56 -38.15 -36.78 10.24
CA CYS A 56 -38.97 -35.85 11.01
C CYS A 56 -39.03 -36.30 12.47
N CYS A 57 -38.90 -35.37 13.42
CA CYS A 57 -39.51 -35.52 14.74
C CYS A 57 -40.27 -34.24 15.10
N ARG A 58 -41.60 -34.35 15.10
CA ARG A 58 -42.55 -33.44 15.75
C ARG A 58 -42.53 -33.70 17.25
N LEU A 59 -42.62 -32.65 18.07
CA LEU A 59 -43.33 -32.72 19.35
C LEU A 59 -44.03 -31.38 19.63
N ARG A 60 -45.16 -31.50 20.32
CA ARG A 60 -46.31 -30.58 20.39
C ARG A 60 -46.16 -29.49 21.45
N TRP A 61 -46.88 -28.41 21.15
CA TRP A 61 -47.55 -27.42 22.01
C TRP A 61 -47.81 -27.82 23.48
N CYS A 62 -47.54 -26.86 24.38
CA CYS A 62 -48.39 -26.55 25.54
C CYS A 62 -48.46 -25.02 25.69
N SER A 63 -49.68 -24.49 25.80
CA SER A 63 -50.01 -23.09 26.06
C SER A 63 -50.09 -22.83 27.57
N ALA A 64 -49.62 -21.66 28.03
CA ALA A 64 -50.20 -20.96 29.19
C ALA A 64 -49.66 -19.53 29.35
N GLY A 65 -50.59 -18.55 29.39
CA GLY A 65 -50.59 -17.44 30.35
C GLY A 65 -49.58 -16.30 30.19
N SER A 66 -50.05 -15.13 29.75
CA SER A 66 -49.46 -13.83 30.12
C SER A 66 -49.73 -13.52 31.60
N PRO A 67 -48.89 -12.69 32.26
CA PRO A 67 -49.31 -11.30 32.38
C PRO A 67 -48.18 -10.26 32.23
N ILE A 68 -48.56 -9.17 31.55
CA ILE A 68 -48.16 -7.77 31.67
C ILE A 68 -47.03 -7.49 32.68
N GLY A 69 -45.84 -7.20 32.17
CA GLY A 69 -44.72 -6.58 32.88
C GLY A 69 -44.21 -5.38 32.07
N ARG A 70 -44.17 -4.20 32.71
CA ARG A 70 -43.76 -2.91 32.14
C ARG A 70 -42.43 -3.01 31.38
N ALA A 71 -42.45 -2.80 30.07
CA ALA A 71 -41.27 -2.50 29.29
C ALA A 71 -40.74 -1.12 29.72
N ARG A 72 -39.58 -1.09 30.39
CA ARG A 72 -38.78 0.13 30.49
C ARG A 72 -38.30 0.46 29.08
N ALA A 73 -38.77 1.59 28.55
CA ALA A 73 -38.22 2.17 27.34
C ALA A 73 -36.72 2.44 27.57
N PHE A 74 -35.87 1.60 26.97
CA PHE A 74 -34.49 2.00 26.72
C PHE A 74 -34.57 3.11 25.69
N SER A 75 -34.35 4.34 26.15
CA SER A 75 -34.08 5.49 25.30
C SER A 75 -32.91 5.12 24.40
N SER A 76 -33.18 4.86 23.12
CA SER A 76 -32.16 4.80 22.08
C SER A 76 -31.49 6.17 22.04
N LEU A 77 -30.36 6.31 22.71
CA LEU A 77 -29.47 7.44 22.53
C LEU A 77 -29.06 7.42 21.06
N ARG A 78 -29.61 8.36 20.29
CA ARG A 78 -29.14 8.66 18.95
C ARG A 78 -27.66 9.02 19.07
N PRO A 79 -26.76 8.52 18.20
CA PRO A 79 -25.43 9.10 18.12
C PRO A 79 -25.62 10.56 17.66
N ASN A 80 -25.11 11.50 18.45
CA ASN A 80 -24.94 12.88 18.02
C ASN A 80 -23.87 12.89 16.91
N SER A 81 -24.26 12.57 15.68
CA SER A 81 -23.45 12.80 14.48
C SER A 81 -23.90 14.11 13.83
N MET A 82 -23.83 15.21 14.58
CA MET A 82 -23.79 16.53 13.94
C MET A 82 -22.33 16.84 13.71
N VAL A 83 -21.81 16.31 12.59
CA VAL A 83 -20.61 16.85 11.95
C VAL A 83 -20.86 18.35 11.79
N ASP A 84 -19.86 19.18 12.10
CA ASP A 84 -19.97 20.59 11.76
C ASP A 84 -20.02 20.71 10.23
N SER A 85 -21.24 20.87 9.71
CA SER A 85 -21.59 20.77 8.29
C SER A 85 -20.77 21.71 7.38
N ALA A 86 -20.20 22.76 7.96
CA ALA A 86 -19.33 23.73 7.30
C ALA A 86 -17.93 23.17 6.97
N GLU A 87 -17.38 22.28 7.79
CA GLU A 87 -16.03 21.75 7.59
C GLU A 87 -16.02 20.53 6.66
N ALA A 88 -17.06 19.69 6.75
CA ALA A 88 -17.30 18.71 5.72
C ALA A 88 -17.34 19.44 4.37
N ALA A 89 -18.09 20.55 4.27
CA ALA A 89 -18.22 21.39 3.08
C ALA A 89 -16.89 21.91 2.51
N ALA A 90 -15.88 22.16 3.33
CA ALA A 90 -14.56 22.66 2.92
C ALA A 90 -13.61 21.56 2.38
N MET A 91 -13.92 20.28 2.62
CA MET A 91 -13.15 19.16 2.11
C MET A 91 -13.47 18.90 0.63
N ASP A 92 -12.43 18.61 -0.16
CA ASP A 92 -12.58 18.17 -1.54
C ASP A 92 -13.61 17.03 -1.65
N ALA A 93 -14.39 17.02 -2.74
CA ALA A 93 -15.52 16.12 -2.90
C ALA A 93 -15.08 14.64 -2.91
N VAL A 94 -13.93 14.34 -3.51
CA VAL A 94 -13.36 12.98 -3.56
C VAL A 94 -12.91 12.57 -2.18
N GLN A 95 -12.11 13.40 -1.50
CA GLN A 95 -11.62 13.09 -0.15
C GLN A 95 -12.74 12.96 0.88
N ARG A 96 -13.79 13.78 0.78
CA ARG A 96 -14.97 13.66 1.63
C ARG A 96 -15.65 12.31 1.44
N ARG A 97 -15.89 11.92 0.18
CA ARG A 97 -16.53 10.64 -0.11
C ARG A 97 -15.72 9.51 0.50
N LEU A 98 -14.40 9.49 0.28
CA LEU A 98 -13.52 8.48 0.87
C LEU A 98 -13.55 8.49 2.40
N MET A 99 -13.66 9.66 3.04
CA MET A 99 -13.71 9.75 4.50
C MET A 99 -14.97 9.13 5.12
N PHE A 100 -16.11 9.20 4.42
CA PHE A 100 -17.39 8.73 4.98
C PHE A 100 -17.87 7.40 4.41
N ASP A 101 -17.50 7.05 3.18
CA ASP A 101 -17.94 5.81 2.52
C ASP A 101 -16.98 4.64 2.78
N ASP A 102 -15.68 4.90 2.97
CA ASP A 102 -14.70 3.84 3.23
C ASP A 102 -14.76 3.41 4.70
N GLU A 103 -15.07 2.14 4.92
CA GLU A 103 -15.05 1.49 6.24
C GLU A 103 -13.70 0.80 6.45
N CYS A 104 -12.93 1.27 7.42
CA CYS A 104 -11.66 0.68 7.85
C CYS A 104 -11.92 -0.51 8.78
N ILE A 105 -10.99 -1.48 8.77
CA ILE A 105 -11.01 -2.63 9.68
C ILE A 105 -10.41 -2.23 11.03
N LEU A 106 -11.21 -2.25 12.10
CA LEU A 106 -10.71 -2.04 13.47
C LEU A 106 -10.06 -3.33 13.98
N VAL A 107 -8.91 -3.19 14.63
CA VAL A 107 -8.14 -4.32 15.18
C VAL A 107 -7.68 -4.05 16.61
N ASP A 108 -7.38 -5.12 17.35
CA ASP A 108 -6.62 -5.02 18.59
C ASP A 108 -5.10 -5.01 18.34
N GLU A 109 -4.29 -4.85 19.40
CA GLU A 109 -2.83 -4.82 19.28
C GLU A 109 -2.21 -6.16 18.84
N SER A 110 -3.00 -7.24 18.77
CA SER A 110 -2.61 -8.55 18.25
C SER A 110 -3.08 -8.77 16.82
N ASP A 111 -3.52 -7.70 16.14
CA ASP A 111 -4.04 -7.73 14.77
C ASP A 111 -5.32 -8.56 14.61
N ARG A 112 -6.11 -8.72 15.66
CA ARG A 112 -7.40 -9.43 15.55
C ARG A 112 -8.50 -8.42 15.23
N VAL A 113 -9.33 -8.73 14.25
CA VAL A 113 -10.48 -7.89 13.89
C VAL A 113 -11.45 -7.77 15.05
N VAL A 114 -11.74 -6.54 15.46
CA VAL A 114 -12.70 -6.22 16.54
C VAL A 114 -13.93 -5.45 16.05
N GLY A 115 -13.93 -5.02 14.79
CA GLY A 115 -15.06 -4.31 14.18
C GLY A 115 -14.65 -3.52 12.96
N HIS A 116 -15.41 -2.47 12.67
CA HIS A 116 -15.13 -1.51 11.60
C HIS A 116 -15.69 -0.14 11.95
N THR A 117 -15.15 0.89 11.31
CA THR A 117 -15.73 2.24 11.34
C THR A 117 -15.26 3.03 10.13
N SER A 118 -15.92 4.14 9.84
CA SER A 118 -15.55 5.02 8.74
C SER A 118 -14.13 5.55 8.89
N LYS A 119 -13.45 5.74 7.76
CA LYS A 119 -12.11 6.33 7.70
C LYS A 119 -12.04 7.64 8.49
N TYR A 120 -13.06 8.49 8.39
CA TYR A 120 -13.19 9.71 9.18
C TYR A 120 -13.00 9.45 10.70
N ASN A 121 -13.73 8.48 11.25
CA ASN A 121 -13.69 8.17 12.68
C ASN A 121 -12.36 7.53 13.12
N CYS A 122 -11.73 6.75 12.23
CA CYS A 122 -10.40 6.18 12.47
C CYS A 122 -9.32 7.27 12.65
N HIS A 123 -9.41 8.35 11.88
CA HIS A 123 -8.34 9.35 11.79
C HIS A 123 -8.58 10.59 12.66
N LEU A 124 -9.76 10.72 13.28
CA LEU A 124 -9.99 11.77 14.28
C LEU A 124 -9.10 11.56 15.50
N TRP A 125 -8.27 12.55 15.79
CA TRP A 125 -7.30 12.48 16.89
C TRP A 125 -7.99 12.29 18.25
N GLU A 126 -9.16 12.90 18.45
CA GLU A 126 -10.02 12.67 19.61
C GLU A 126 -10.33 11.17 19.82
N ASN A 127 -10.69 10.45 18.77
CA ASN A 127 -11.06 9.03 18.86
C ASN A 127 -9.82 8.15 19.05
N ILE A 128 -8.70 8.52 18.40
CA ILE A 128 -7.40 7.88 18.60
C ILE A 128 -6.95 7.99 20.07
N LEU A 129 -7.10 9.16 20.69
CA LEU A 129 -6.75 9.37 22.10
C LEU A 129 -7.68 8.61 23.07
N LYS A 130 -8.94 8.36 22.67
CA LYS A 130 -9.87 7.51 23.43
C LYS A 130 -9.55 6.01 23.32
N GLY A 131 -8.67 5.60 22.40
CA GLY A 131 -8.23 4.22 22.23
C GLY A 131 -9.12 3.34 21.35
N ASN A 132 -10.14 3.90 20.69
CA ASN A 132 -11.14 3.13 19.93
C ASN A 132 -10.91 3.10 18.41
N SER A 133 -9.76 3.59 17.94
CA SER A 133 -9.51 3.82 16.51
C SER A 133 -8.24 3.13 15.98
N LEU A 134 -7.72 2.11 16.68
CA LEU A 134 -6.67 1.27 16.10
C LEU A 134 -7.25 0.51 14.91
N HIS A 135 -6.67 0.71 13.73
CA HIS A 135 -7.15 0.12 12.49
C HIS A 135 -6.01 -0.48 11.66
N ARG A 136 -6.35 -1.47 10.84
CA ARG A 136 -5.39 -2.12 9.95
C ARG A 136 -5.06 -1.20 8.78
N ALA A 137 -3.79 -1.15 8.40
CA ALA A 137 -3.26 -0.38 7.29
C ALA A 137 -2.23 -1.18 6.49
N PHE A 138 -1.78 -0.64 5.37
CA PHE A 138 -0.62 -1.15 4.64
C PHE A 138 0.24 -0.02 4.07
N SER A 139 1.52 -0.30 3.92
CA SER A 139 2.54 0.53 3.27
C SER A 139 3.29 -0.27 2.21
N VAL A 140 3.18 0.17 0.95
CA VAL A 140 3.87 -0.44 -0.19
C VAL A 140 5.24 0.19 -0.41
N PHE A 141 6.24 -0.67 -0.64
CA PHE A 141 7.58 -0.32 -1.10
C PHE A 141 7.84 -1.01 -2.44
N LEU A 142 7.66 -0.26 -3.52
CA LEU A 142 7.87 -0.73 -4.89
C LEU A 142 9.27 -0.34 -5.36
N PHE A 143 10.04 -1.34 -5.78
CA PHE A 143 11.34 -1.16 -6.40
C PHE A 143 11.26 -1.50 -7.88
N ASN A 144 11.94 -0.72 -8.72
CA ASN A 144 12.10 -1.07 -10.13
C ASN A 144 13.22 -2.10 -10.35
N SER A 145 13.46 -2.51 -11.59
CA SER A 145 14.54 -3.45 -11.94
C SER A 145 15.94 -2.91 -11.63
N LYS A 146 16.10 -1.59 -11.52
CA LYS A 146 17.35 -0.91 -11.10
C LYS A 146 17.52 -0.83 -9.58
N LYS A 147 16.59 -1.42 -8.80
CA LYS A 147 16.59 -1.39 -7.33
C LYS A 147 16.42 0.02 -6.76
N GLU A 148 15.76 0.90 -7.51
CA GLU A 148 15.37 2.23 -7.04
C GLU A 148 13.96 2.14 -6.43
N LEU A 149 13.76 2.79 -5.28
CA LEU A 149 12.48 2.85 -4.57
C LEU A 149 11.60 3.94 -5.18
N LEU A 150 10.35 3.61 -5.49
CA LEU A 150 9.34 4.59 -5.88
C LEU A 150 8.79 5.30 -4.64
N LEU A 151 8.98 6.62 -4.59
CA LEU A 151 8.37 7.50 -3.60
C LEU A 151 7.24 8.31 -4.23
N GLN A 152 6.25 8.68 -3.43
CA GLN A 152 5.23 9.65 -3.80
C GLN A 152 5.28 10.88 -2.87
N GLN A 153 4.92 12.04 -3.41
CA GLN A 153 4.51 13.20 -2.65
C GLN A 153 2.99 13.25 -2.62
N ARG A 154 2.42 13.28 -1.42
CA ARG A 154 0.98 13.39 -1.20
C ARG A 154 0.43 14.68 -1.80
N SER A 155 -0.75 14.63 -2.42
CA SER A 155 -1.41 15.85 -2.94
C SER A 155 -1.70 16.88 -1.85
N ALA A 156 -1.94 18.12 -2.26
CA ALA A 156 -2.34 19.19 -1.34
C ALA A 156 -3.75 18.98 -0.77
N THR A 157 -4.58 18.15 -1.41
CA THR A 157 -5.98 17.90 -1.03
C THR A 157 -6.12 16.79 0.02
N LYS A 158 -5.05 16.01 0.31
CA LYS A 158 -5.07 14.98 1.36
C LYS A 158 -5.41 15.59 2.72
N VAL A 159 -6.33 14.96 3.43
CA VAL A 159 -6.75 15.37 4.78
C VAL A 159 -5.61 15.22 5.79
N THR A 160 -4.91 14.09 5.77
CA THR A 160 -3.73 13.85 6.62
C THR A 160 -2.45 14.06 5.82
N PHE A 161 -1.49 14.79 6.42
CA PHE A 161 -0.15 15.01 5.87
C PHE A 161 -0.10 15.46 4.39
N PRO A 162 -0.75 16.58 4.00
CA PRO A 162 -0.67 17.08 2.63
C PRO A 162 0.76 17.52 2.27
N LEU A 163 1.17 17.32 1.01
CA LEU A 163 2.49 17.70 0.47
C LEU A 163 3.70 17.03 1.12
N VAL A 164 3.48 15.96 1.88
CA VAL A 164 4.52 15.16 2.53
C VAL A 164 4.99 14.05 1.59
N TRP A 165 6.31 13.86 1.51
CA TRP A 165 6.93 12.73 0.81
C TRP A 165 6.86 11.45 1.64
N THR A 166 6.58 10.33 1.00
CA THR A 166 6.38 9.03 1.66
C THR A 166 6.77 7.88 0.72
N ASN A 167 6.69 6.62 1.20
CA ASN A 167 6.86 5.43 0.38
C ASN A 167 5.79 5.32 -0.71
N THR A 168 5.85 4.27 -1.52
CA THR A 168 5.12 4.15 -2.79
C THR A 168 3.62 4.39 -2.67
N CYS A 169 2.94 3.75 -1.72
CA CYS A 169 1.50 3.89 -1.51
C CYS A 169 1.13 3.44 -0.10
N CYS A 170 0.30 4.21 0.59
CA CYS A 170 -0.16 3.90 1.95
C CYS A 170 -1.68 4.06 2.03
N SER A 171 -2.37 3.05 2.52
CA SER A 171 -3.83 3.11 2.68
C SER A 171 -4.33 1.97 3.57
N HIS A 172 -5.62 1.66 3.46
CA HIS A 172 -6.32 0.76 4.35
C HIS A 172 -6.97 -0.38 3.54
N PRO A 173 -6.88 -1.65 4.02
CA PRO A 173 -7.87 -2.63 3.63
C PRO A 173 -9.25 -2.19 4.14
N LEU A 174 -10.24 -2.33 3.25
CA LEU A 174 -11.63 -2.01 3.55
C LEU A 174 -12.30 -3.20 4.24
N TYR A 175 -13.29 -2.90 5.08
CA TYR A 175 -14.15 -3.91 5.70
C TYR A 175 -15.12 -4.51 4.67
N ARG A 176 -14.58 -5.32 3.75
CA ARG A 176 -15.30 -6.01 2.67
C ARG A 176 -14.66 -7.37 2.41
N GLN A 177 -15.43 -8.33 1.91
CA GLN A 177 -14.99 -9.73 1.80
C GLN A 177 -13.60 -9.90 1.16
N SER A 178 -13.35 -9.24 0.02
CA SER A 178 -12.07 -9.38 -0.69
C SER A 178 -10.85 -8.83 0.05
N GLU A 179 -11.04 -7.98 1.07
CA GLU A 179 -9.96 -7.32 1.82
C GLU A 179 -9.92 -7.74 3.29
N LEU A 180 -10.84 -8.63 3.71
CA LEU A 180 -10.86 -9.28 5.01
C LEU A 180 -10.12 -10.63 5.03
N GLU A 181 -9.68 -11.14 3.88
CA GLU A 181 -8.98 -12.42 3.78
C GLU A 181 -7.59 -12.35 4.46
N GLU A 182 -7.42 -13.07 5.57
CA GLU A 182 -6.19 -13.02 6.38
C GLU A 182 -5.11 -13.99 5.89
N GLU A 183 -5.50 -15.04 5.17
CA GLU A 183 -4.59 -16.07 4.68
C GLU A 183 -3.50 -15.44 3.79
N ALA A 184 -2.24 -15.66 4.17
CA ALA A 184 -1.08 -15.08 3.50
C ALA A 184 -1.21 -13.57 3.24
N ALA A 185 -1.89 -12.84 4.14
CA ALA A 185 -2.15 -11.41 4.02
C ALA A 185 -2.82 -11.03 2.68
N LEU A 186 -3.69 -11.90 2.12
CA LEU A 186 -4.31 -11.66 0.81
C LEU A 186 -5.16 -10.39 0.78
N GLY A 187 -5.91 -10.10 1.84
CA GLY A 187 -6.79 -8.95 1.91
C GLY A 187 -6.05 -7.62 1.81
N VAL A 188 -4.94 -7.46 2.53
CA VAL A 188 -4.08 -6.27 2.43
C VAL A 188 -3.38 -6.16 1.08
N ARG A 189 -3.00 -7.28 0.45
CA ARG A 189 -2.43 -7.29 -0.90
C ARG A 189 -3.45 -6.87 -1.97
N ASN A 190 -4.69 -7.31 -1.84
CA ASN A 190 -5.80 -6.86 -2.69
C ASN A 190 -6.04 -5.35 -2.53
N ALA A 191 -6.02 -4.84 -1.30
CA ALA A 191 -6.15 -3.41 -1.01
C ALA A 191 -4.99 -2.60 -1.63
N ALA A 192 -3.76 -3.11 -1.52
CA ALA A 192 -2.57 -2.50 -2.11
C ALA A 192 -2.68 -2.40 -3.65
N GLN A 193 -3.05 -3.47 -4.34
CA GLN A 193 -3.25 -3.44 -5.79
C GLN A 193 -4.31 -2.41 -6.19
N ARG A 194 -5.46 -2.38 -5.49
CA ARG A 194 -6.51 -1.37 -5.73
C ARG A 194 -5.98 0.05 -5.57
N LYS A 195 -5.27 0.33 -4.49
CA LYS A 195 -4.81 1.69 -4.18
C LYS A 195 -3.65 2.15 -5.06
N LEU A 196 -2.79 1.25 -5.51
CA LEU A 196 -1.78 1.55 -6.52
C LEU A 196 -2.42 1.97 -7.85
N LEU A 197 -3.56 1.38 -8.22
CA LEU A 197 -4.35 1.83 -9.36
C LEU A 197 -4.99 3.21 -9.08
N ASP A 198 -5.65 3.37 -7.93
CA ASP A 198 -6.37 4.61 -7.60
C ASP A 198 -5.44 5.84 -7.46
N GLU A 199 -4.23 5.67 -6.92
CA GLU A 199 -3.29 6.77 -6.63
C GLU A 199 -2.26 6.99 -7.74
N LEU A 200 -1.65 5.91 -8.24
CA LEU A 200 -0.51 5.98 -9.17
C LEU A 200 -0.87 5.54 -10.59
N GLY A 201 -2.13 5.14 -10.84
CA GLY A 201 -2.56 4.63 -12.14
C GLY A 201 -1.88 3.31 -12.54
N ILE A 202 -1.31 2.58 -11.57
CA ILE A 202 -0.59 1.34 -11.85
C ILE A 202 -1.62 0.23 -12.13
N PRO A 203 -1.62 -0.36 -13.33
CA PRO A 203 -2.62 -1.35 -13.69
C PRO A 203 -2.35 -2.69 -12.99
N ALA A 204 -3.41 -3.44 -12.70
CA ALA A 204 -3.35 -4.66 -11.89
C ALA A 204 -2.39 -5.72 -12.46
N GLU A 205 -2.24 -5.82 -13.78
CA GLU A 205 -1.32 -6.74 -14.42
C GLU A 205 0.17 -6.43 -14.16
N ASP A 206 0.49 -5.18 -13.83
CA ASP A 206 1.86 -4.76 -13.50
C ASP A 206 2.22 -5.10 -12.04
N VAL A 207 1.20 -5.28 -11.18
CA VAL A 207 1.34 -5.59 -9.75
C VAL A 207 0.39 -6.72 -9.29
N PRO A 208 0.57 -7.97 -9.77
CA PRO A 208 -0.25 -9.10 -9.35
C PRO A 208 -0.19 -9.34 -7.84
N THR A 209 -1.32 -9.66 -7.21
CA THR A 209 -1.45 -9.71 -5.74
C THR A 209 -0.57 -10.81 -5.10
N ASP A 210 -0.28 -11.88 -5.82
CA ASP A 210 0.60 -12.97 -5.41
C ASP A 210 2.10 -12.59 -5.42
N GLN A 211 2.46 -11.45 -6.03
CA GLN A 211 3.85 -10.98 -6.15
C GLN A 211 4.26 -10.00 -5.04
N PHE A 212 3.32 -9.50 -4.24
CA PHE A 212 3.67 -8.74 -3.03
C PHE A 212 4.26 -9.66 -1.97
N MET A 213 5.36 -9.22 -1.36
CA MET A 213 6.04 -9.86 -0.24
C MET A 213 5.76 -9.08 1.04
N PRO A 214 4.88 -9.58 1.95
CA PRO A 214 4.75 -9.03 3.29
C PRO A 214 6.05 -9.28 4.06
N LEU A 215 6.72 -8.21 4.52
CA LEU A 215 7.99 -8.32 5.24
C LEU A 215 7.86 -8.13 6.75
N GLY A 216 6.83 -7.42 7.20
CA GLY A 216 6.59 -7.25 8.62
C GLY A 216 5.40 -6.36 8.91
N ARG A 217 5.13 -6.18 10.21
CA ARG A 217 4.03 -5.35 10.72
C ARG A 217 4.54 -4.39 11.76
N ILE A 218 4.11 -3.13 11.68
CA ILE A 218 4.39 -2.13 12.71
C ILE A 218 3.10 -1.63 13.35
N LEU A 219 3.15 -1.33 14.64
CA LEU A 219 2.10 -0.63 15.35
C LEU A 219 2.64 0.74 15.71
N TYR A 220 2.00 1.81 15.21
CA TYR A 220 2.46 3.18 15.42
C TYR A 220 1.30 4.15 15.61
N LYS A 221 1.62 5.34 16.14
CA LYS A 221 0.67 6.44 16.31
C LYS A 221 1.34 7.76 15.95
N ALA A 222 0.69 8.58 15.13
CA ALA A 222 1.27 9.85 14.70
C ALA A 222 0.20 10.95 14.53
N PRO A 223 0.33 12.11 15.20
CA PRO A 223 -0.55 13.24 14.92
C PRO A 223 -0.21 13.87 13.54
N SER A 224 -1.23 14.26 12.78
CA SER A 224 -1.10 15.03 11.54
C SER A 224 -1.20 16.52 11.81
N ASP A 225 -2.35 16.92 12.34
CA ASP A 225 -2.61 18.27 12.87
C ASP A 225 -3.42 18.14 14.17
N GLY A 226 -3.78 19.24 14.82
CA GLY A 226 -4.51 19.17 16.09
C GLY A 226 -5.84 18.38 16.04
N LYS A 227 -6.39 18.10 14.84
CA LYS A 227 -7.64 17.39 14.62
C LYS A 227 -7.43 15.96 14.12
N TRP A 228 -6.44 15.73 13.27
CA TRP A 228 -6.24 14.47 12.56
C TRP A 228 -4.97 13.74 12.97
N GLY A 229 -4.95 12.43 12.84
CA GLY A 229 -3.76 11.61 12.99
C GLY A 229 -3.95 10.17 12.54
N GLU A 230 -2.93 9.35 12.77
CA GLU A 230 -2.88 7.94 12.45
C GLU A 230 -2.69 7.13 13.73
N HIS A 231 -3.33 5.96 13.78
CA HIS A 231 -3.10 4.94 14.80
C HIS A 231 -3.35 3.58 14.17
N GLU A 232 -2.28 2.98 13.68
CA GLU A 232 -2.36 1.91 12.69
C GLU A 232 -1.56 0.69 13.11
N LEU A 233 -2.08 -0.47 12.71
CA LEU A 233 -1.33 -1.70 12.55
C LEU A 233 -1.04 -1.87 11.05
N ASP A 234 0.17 -1.50 10.66
CA ASP A 234 0.58 -1.30 9.28
C ASP A 234 1.38 -2.49 8.74
N TYR A 235 0.86 -3.09 7.66
CA TYR A 235 1.52 -4.16 6.91
C TYR A 235 2.54 -3.58 5.91
N LEU A 236 3.79 -4.01 6.03
CA LEU A 236 4.87 -3.56 5.15
C LEU A 236 4.99 -4.51 3.95
N LEU A 237 4.52 -4.05 2.79
CA LEU A 237 4.41 -4.83 1.56
C LEU A 237 5.49 -4.42 0.55
N PHE A 238 6.31 -5.36 0.12
CA PHE A 238 7.37 -5.12 -0.86
C PHE A 238 7.03 -5.74 -2.22
N ILE A 239 7.40 -5.08 -3.30
CA ILE A 239 7.30 -5.62 -4.66
C ILE A 239 8.46 -5.07 -5.52
N VAL A 240 9.07 -5.92 -6.35
CA VAL A 240 10.17 -5.53 -7.24
C VAL A 240 9.74 -5.73 -8.69
N ARG A 241 9.27 -4.67 -9.35
CA ARG A 241 8.77 -4.69 -10.74
C ARG A 241 8.92 -3.34 -11.41
N ASP A 242 9.13 -3.37 -12.72
CA ASP A 242 8.91 -2.20 -13.58
C ASP A 242 7.42 -2.08 -13.87
N VAL A 243 6.87 -0.87 -13.68
CA VAL A 243 5.43 -0.61 -13.78
C VAL A 243 5.15 0.62 -14.63
N ARG A 244 3.98 0.63 -15.29
CA ARG A 244 3.41 1.81 -15.90
C ARG A 244 2.71 2.65 -14.83
N MET A 245 2.77 3.97 -14.97
CA MET A 245 2.16 4.91 -14.02
C MET A 245 1.44 6.02 -14.76
N ASP A 246 0.29 6.40 -14.21
CA ASP A 246 -0.49 7.58 -14.58
C ASP A 246 -1.05 8.19 -13.27
N PRO A 247 -0.20 8.92 -12.49
CA PRO A 247 -0.59 9.35 -11.15
C PRO A 247 -1.81 10.26 -11.15
N ASN A 248 -2.71 10.00 -10.20
CA ASN A 248 -3.90 10.81 -9.99
C ASN A 248 -3.52 12.10 -9.23
N PRO A 249 -3.65 13.30 -9.84
CA PRO A 249 -3.24 14.55 -9.21
C PRO A 249 -4.03 14.90 -7.95
N ASP A 250 -5.23 14.33 -7.77
CA ASP A 250 -6.03 14.52 -6.56
C ASP A 250 -5.48 13.72 -5.36
N GLU A 251 -4.61 12.74 -5.60
CA GLU A 251 -4.01 11.88 -4.57
C GLU A 251 -2.49 12.10 -4.43
N VAL A 252 -1.81 12.34 -5.56
CA VAL A 252 -0.35 12.39 -5.68
C VAL A 252 0.07 13.68 -6.38
N ALA A 253 0.85 14.52 -5.69
CA ALA A 253 1.42 15.75 -6.26
C ALA A 253 2.64 15.47 -7.14
N ASP A 254 3.46 14.48 -6.77
CA ASP A 254 4.68 14.11 -7.48
C ASP A 254 5.05 12.65 -7.18
N ALA A 255 5.81 12.00 -8.07
CA ALA A 255 6.31 10.65 -7.86
C ALA A 255 7.68 10.48 -8.51
N LYS A 256 8.61 9.82 -7.81
CA LYS A 256 9.96 9.60 -8.32
C LYS A 256 10.60 8.33 -7.79
N TYR A 257 11.40 7.71 -8.65
CA TYR A 257 12.33 6.67 -8.25
C TYR A 257 13.58 7.29 -7.63
N VAL A 258 14.05 6.70 -6.54
CA VAL A 258 15.29 7.09 -5.86
C VAL A 258 16.17 5.88 -5.60
N ASN A 259 17.46 6.01 -5.85
CA ASN A 259 18.45 5.08 -5.33
C ASN A 259 18.77 5.41 -3.84
N ARG A 260 19.62 4.59 -3.22
CA ARG A 260 19.98 4.75 -1.81
C ARG A 260 20.61 6.10 -1.48
N ASP A 261 21.51 6.59 -2.33
CA ASP A 261 22.22 7.84 -2.07
C ASP A 261 21.29 9.05 -2.23
N GLN A 262 20.38 8.98 -3.21
CA GLN A 262 19.30 9.96 -3.35
C GLN A 262 18.34 9.93 -2.17
N LEU A 263 17.98 8.75 -1.64
CA LEU A 263 17.18 8.67 -0.42
C LEU A 263 17.92 9.27 0.79
N LYS A 264 19.21 8.96 0.98
CA LYS A 264 20.02 9.56 2.05
C LYS A 264 20.05 11.08 1.95
N GLU A 265 20.20 11.63 0.75
CA GLU A 265 20.16 13.07 0.54
C GLU A 265 18.77 13.66 0.84
N LEU A 266 17.68 12.97 0.46
CA LEU A 266 16.32 13.40 0.82
C LEU A 266 16.11 13.43 2.33
N LEU A 267 16.61 12.42 3.06
CA LEU A 267 16.57 12.37 4.52
C LEU A 267 17.36 13.54 5.13
N ARG A 268 18.58 13.79 4.65
CA ARG A 268 19.43 14.91 5.08
C ARG A 268 18.73 16.25 4.88
N LYS A 269 18.12 16.47 3.70
CA LYS A 269 17.35 17.68 3.40
C LYS A 269 16.14 17.85 4.31
N ALA A 270 15.39 16.77 4.55
CA ALA A 270 14.24 16.77 5.47
C ALA A 270 14.67 17.18 6.88
N ASP A 271 15.74 16.57 7.39
CA ASP A 271 16.24 16.79 8.75
C ASP A 271 16.80 18.22 8.92
N ALA A 272 17.37 18.79 7.85
CA ALA A 272 17.83 20.18 7.80
C ALA A 272 16.70 21.20 7.57
N GLY A 273 15.47 20.76 7.27
CA GLY A 273 14.35 21.64 6.93
C GLY A 273 14.52 22.37 5.60
N GLU A 274 15.33 21.83 4.68
CA GLU A 274 15.61 22.44 3.39
C GLU A 274 14.40 22.37 2.47
N GLU A 275 14.14 23.47 1.74
CA GLU A 275 13.10 23.55 0.70
C GLU A 275 11.67 23.21 1.20
N GLY A 276 11.45 23.22 2.53
CA GLY A 276 10.18 22.81 3.12
C GLY A 276 9.86 21.31 2.98
N LEU A 277 10.86 20.48 2.66
CA LEU A 277 10.71 19.05 2.47
C LEU A 277 10.31 18.38 3.79
N LYS A 278 9.23 17.59 3.75
CA LYS A 278 8.74 16.81 4.88
C LYS A 278 8.60 15.35 4.49
N LEU A 279 8.91 14.47 5.44
CA LEU A 279 8.69 13.03 5.32
C LEU A 279 7.58 12.60 6.27
N SER A 280 6.79 11.62 5.84
CA SER A 280 5.73 11.09 6.70
C SER A 280 6.32 10.34 7.89
N PRO A 281 5.69 10.41 9.08
CA PRO A 281 6.19 9.73 10.27
C PRO A 281 6.43 8.23 10.08
N TRP A 282 5.48 7.51 9.47
CA TRP A 282 5.61 6.06 9.23
C TRP A 282 6.75 5.72 8.27
N PHE A 283 6.94 6.49 7.19
CA PHE A 283 8.07 6.31 6.30
C PHE A 283 9.39 6.48 7.05
N ARG A 284 9.49 7.46 7.96
CA ARG A 284 10.68 7.65 8.78
C ARG A 284 10.90 6.48 9.74
N LEU A 285 9.84 5.98 10.37
CA LEU A 285 9.92 4.78 11.21
C LEU A 285 10.47 3.57 10.44
N VAL A 286 10.00 3.33 9.22
CA VAL A 286 10.49 2.21 8.41
C VAL A 286 11.93 2.45 7.94
N VAL A 287 12.27 3.67 7.53
CA VAL A 287 13.64 4.06 7.14
C VAL A 287 14.65 3.79 8.25
N ASP A 288 14.36 4.27 9.45
CA ASP A 288 15.30 4.24 10.59
C ASP A 288 15.48 2.83 11.17
N ASN A 289 14.47 1.97 11.05
CA ASN A 289 14.47 0.65 11.68
C ASN A 289 14.80 -0.51 10.71
N PHE A 290 14.33 -0.43 9.46
CA PHE A 290 14.28 -1.60 8.57
C PHE A 290 14.81 -1.34 7.15
N LEU A 291 14.43 -0.22 6.54
CA LEU A 291 14.46 -0.07 5.08
C LEU A 291 15.82 -0.33 4.47
N PHE A 292 16.91 0.22 5.02
CA PHE A 292 18.24 0.05 4.45
C PHE A 292 18.73 -1.40 4.50
N LYS A 293 18.35 -2.16 5.54
CA LYS A 293 18.67 -3.60 5.64
C LYS A 293 17.83 -4.39 4.65
N TRP A 294 16.53 -4.13 4.57
CA TRP A 294 15.66 -4.80 3.60
C TRP A 294 16.02 -4.46 2.15
N TRP A 295 16.54 -3.26 1.90
CA TRP A 295 17.08 -2.89 0.59
C TRP A 295 18.28 -3.78 0.22
N ASP A 296 19.10 -4.22 1.18
CA ASP A 296 20.19 -5.18 0.90
C ASP A 296 19.60 -6.50 0.36
N HIS A 297 18.46 -6.94 0.92
CA HIS A 297 17.74 -8.11 0.41
C HIS A 297 17.10 -7.87 -0.97
N VAL A 298 16.64 -6.65 -1.27
CA VAL A 298 16.14 -6.27 -2.61
C VAL A 298 17.24 -6.38 -3.66
N GLU A 299 18.44 -5.89 -3.34
CA GLU A 299 19.61 -5.93 -4.22
C GLU A 299 20.12 -7.36 -4.43
N ASN A 300 20.15 -8.17 -3.36
CA ASN A 300 20.62 -9.56 -3.39
C ASN A 300 19.57 -10.57 -3.90
N GLY A 301 18.31 -10.16 -4.06
CA GLY A 301 17.22 -11.05 -4.47
C GLY A 301 16.77 -12.02 -3.36
N THR A 302 17.00 -11.67 -2.10
CA THR A 302 16.77 -12.48 -0.90
C THR A 302 15.68 -11.90 0.00
N LEU A 303 14.72 -11.15 -0.56
CA LEU A 303 13.63 -10.51 0.19
C LEU A 303 12.84 -11.46 1.10
N LYS A 304 12.67 -12.71 0.69
CA LYS A 304 11.96 -13.73 1.48
C LYS A 304 12.64 -14.01 2.82
N ASP A 305 13.95 -13.85 2.89
CA ASP A 305 14.74 -14.11 4.10
C ASP A 305 14.58 -12.99 5.14
N ALA A 306 14.06 -11.84 4.73
CA ALA A 306 13.81 -10.69 5.59
C ALA A 306 12.42 -10.68 6.23
N ALA A 307 11.53 -11.59 5.82
CA ALA A 307 10.13 -11.59 6.25
C ALA A 307 9.99 -12.06 7.71
N ASP A 308 9.39 -11.23 8.54
CA ASP A 308 8.93 -11.55 9.89
C ASP A 308 7.47 -11.12 10.03
N MET A 309 6.56 -12.05 9.74
CA MET A 309 5.13 -11.82 9.88
C MET A 309 4.58 -12.23 11.24
N ASP A 310 5.40 -12.77 12.14
CA ASP A 310 4.97 -13.17 13.49
C ASP A 310 5.07 -12.00 14.46
N THR A 311 6.10 -11.16 14.31
CA THR A 311 6.33 -9.99 15.16
C THR A 311 5.50 -8.78 14.72
N ILE A 312 4.90 -8.09 15.69
CA ILE A 312 4.36 -6.74 15.53
C ILE A 312 5.31 -5.76 16.21
N HIS A 313 6.03 -4.97 15.43
CA HIS A 313 6.99 -4.00 15.95
C HIS A 313 6.26 -2.75 16.45
N LYS A 314 6.22 -2.55 17.77
CA LYS A 314 5.63 -1.34 18.37
C LYS A 314 6.62 -0.19 18.27
N LEU A 315 6.32 0.78 17.40
CA LEU A 315 7.14 1.95 17.13
C LEU A 315 6.33 3.19 17.54
N THR A 316 6.37 3.51 18.82
CA THR A 316 5.67 4.65 19.44
C THR A 316 6.61 5.78 19.78
#